data_AF-A0A524A5T5-F1
#
_entry.id   AF-A0A524A5T5-F1
#
_cell.length_a   1.000
_cell.length_b   1.000
_cell.length_c   1.000
_cell.angle_alpha   90.00
_cell.angle_beta   90.00
_cell.angle_gamma   90.00
#
_symmetry.space_group_name_H-M   'P 1'
#
loop_
_entity.id
_entity.type
_entity.pdbx_description
1 polymer ?
#
loop_
_entity_poly.entity_id
_entity_poly.type
_entity_poly.pdbx_seq_one_letter_code
_entity_poly.pdbx_strand_id
1 'polypeptide(L)'
;MYSESHCHIRSLNHKAVAKAEEAGLELVLTAGIDVPSSEEAVRTAASFKIVKGCVGIHPWRADTYSDSALSTLRELAKEPEVVAISEIGLDYVGRRTPQWEFTEEYVDPDIQKTASESR
;
A
#
# COMPACT_ATOMS: atom_id res chain seq x y z
N MET A 1 -23.10 7.46 5.00
CA MET A 1 -21.81 6.81 5.17
C MET A 1 -21.18 6.57 3.82
N TYR A 2 -20.13 7.35 3.51
CA TYR A 2 -19.28 7.15 2.33
C TYR A 2 -17.91 6.62 2.77
N SER A 3 -17.28 5.83 1.90
CA SER A 3 -15.93 5.33 2.12
C SER A 3 -15.07 5.51 0.87
N GLU A 4 -13.83 5.94 1.06
CA GLU A 4 -12.77 5.79 0.06
C GLU A 4 -12.09 4.44 0.29
N SER A 5 -12.30 3.51 -0.63
CA SER A 5 -11.75 2.16 -0.53
C SER A 5 -10.28 2.06 -0.91
N HIS A 6 -9.73 3.07 -1.59
CA HIS A 6 -8.34 3.03 -2.05
C HIS A 6 -7.76 4.41 -2.35
N CYS A 7 -6.78 4.83 -1.57
CA CYS A 7 -5.97 6.01 -1.90
C CYS A 7 -4.52 5.86 -1.42
N HIS A 8 -3.70 6.87 -1.72
CA HIS A 8 -2.35 6.97 -1.18
C HIS A 8 -2.18 8.30 -0.44
N ILE A 9 -2.59 8.33 0.82
CA ILE A 9 -2.34 9.49 1.69
C ILE A 9 -0.87 9.43 2.11
N ARG A 10 -0.06 10.28 1.48
CA ARG A 10 1.35 10.43 1.80
C ARG A 10 1.56 11.53 2.83
N SER A 11 2.61 11.36 3.63
CA SER A 11 3.23 12.37 4.47
C SER A 11 2.26 13.04 5.45
N LEU A 12 1.35 12.27 6.04
CA LEU A 12 0.37 12.74 7.03
C LEU A 12 -0.39 13.98 6.55
N ASN A 13 -0.96 13.93 5.34
CA ASN A 13 -1.64 15.08 4.76
C ASN A 13 -2.97 15.43 5.47
N HIS A 14 -2.88 16.14 6.61
CA HIS A 14 -4.01 16.58 7.42
C HIS A 14 -5.06 17.33 6.61
N LYS A 15 -4.64 18.14 5.63
CA LYS A 15 -5.55 18.92 4.79
C LYS A 15 -6.42 18.04 3.89
N ALA A 16 -5.87 16.95 3.36
CA ALA A 16 -6.62 16.01 2.56
C ALA A 16 -7.65 15.25 3.42
N VAL A 17 -7.25 14.80 4.60
CA VAL A 17 -8.14 14.09 5.53
C VAL A 17 -9.28 14.99 6.02
N ALA A 18 -8.99 16.23 6.42
CA ALA A 18 -10.02 17.18 6.85
C ALA A 18 -11.07 17.43 5.74
N LYS A 19 -10.63 17.55 4.49
CA LYS A 19 -11.55 17.68 3.35
C LYS A 19 -12.39 16.44 3.12
N ALA A 20 -11.83 15.24 3.34
CA ALA A 20 -12.57 14.00 3.25
C ALA A 20 -13.66 13.92 4.32
N GLU A 21 -13.34 14.32 5.55
CA GLU A 21 -14.30 14.42 6.66
C GLU A 21 -15.42 15.44 6.35
N GLU A 22 -15.06 16.63 5.85
CA GLU A 22 -16.02 17.67 5.42
C GLU A 22 -16.95 17.18 4.28
N ALA A 23 -16.44 16.31 3.41
CA ALA A 23 -17.21 15.69 2.33
C ALA A 23 -18.08 14.51 2.81
N GLY A 24 -18.04 14.15 4.09
CA GLY A 24 -18.86 13.09 4.68
C GLY A 24 -18.30 11.67 4.52
N LEU A 25 -16.99 11.53 4.28
CA LEU A 25 -16.33 10.23 4.34
C LEU A 25 -16.13 9.82 5.81
N GLU A 26 -16.49 8.57 6.09
CA GLU A 26 -16.38 7.98 7.44
C GLU A 26 -15.28 6.90 7.51
N LEU A 27 -14.79 6.44 6.35
CA LEU A 27 -13.71 5.48 6.21
C LEU A 27 -12.85 5.82 4.98
N VAL A 28 -11.53 5.75 5.13
CA VAL A 28 -10.55 5.94 4.07
C VAL A 28 -9.48 4.86 4.20
N LEU A 29 -9.24 4.09 3.14
CA LEU A 29 -8.14 3.13 3.10
C LEU A 29 -6.94 3.73 2.38
N THR A 30 -5.78 3.77 3.05
CA THR A 30 -4.52 4.23 2.46
C THR A 30 -3.57 3.06 2.25
N ALA A 31 -3.14 2.85 1.00
CA ALA A 31 -2.36 1.68 0.59
C ALA A 31 -0.85 1.96 0.50
N GLY A 32 -0.07 1.01 1.01
CA GLY A 32 1.34 0.84 0.69
C GLY A 32 1.57 0.02 -0.57
N ILE A 33 2.69 0.27 -1.25
CA ILE A 33 3.10 -0.45 -2.47
C ILE A 33 4.45 -1.18 -2.29
N ASP A 34 5.12 -0.95 -1.17
CA ASP A 34 6.35 -1.59 -0.72
C ASP A 34 6.43 -1.48 0.81
N VAL A 35 7.48 -2.04 1.44
CA VAL A 35 7.65 -1.96 2.89
C VAL A 35 7.69 -0.51 3.40
N PRO A 36 8.53 0.40 2.85
CA PRO A 36 8.58 1.78 3.35
C PRO A 36 7.24 2.53 3.28
N SER A 37 6.50 2.40 2.16
CA SER A 37 5.19 3.03 2.03
C SER A 37 4.10 2.34 2.85
N SER A 38 4.24 1.05 3.12
CA SER A 38 3.37 0.33 4.07
C SER A 38 3.55 0.85 5.49
N GLU A 39 4.78 1.07 5.95
CA GLU A 39 5.04 1.70 7.25
C GLU A 39 4.46 3.12 7.32
N GLU A 40 4.54 3.89 6.23
CA GLU A 40 3.92 5.21 6.13
C GLU A 40 2.39 5.15 6.19
N ALA A 41 1.78 4.17 5.52
CA ALA A 41 0.34 3.92 5.58
C ALA A 41 -0.12 3.59 7.01
N VAL A 42 0.61 2.74 7.74
CA VAL A 42 0.33 2.44 9.16
C VAL A 42 0.42 3.69 10.03
N ARG A 43 1.51 4.47 9.91
CA ARG A 43 1.68 5.73 10.66
C ARG A 43 0.54 6.72 10.37
N THR A 44 0.11 6.79 9.12
CA THR A 44 -1.00 7.66 8.71
C THR A 44 -2.31 7.20 9.31
N ALA A 45 -2.62 5.90 9.24
CA ALA A 45 -3.82 5.33 9.83
C ALA A 45 -3.89 5.56 11.36
N ALA A 46 -2.77 5.39 12.06
CA ALA A 46 -2.68 5.69 13.50
C ALA A 46 -2.90 7.18 13.86
N SER A 47 -2.76 8.08 12.89
CA SER A 47 -2.88 9.53 13.11
C SER A 47 -4.30 10.06 12.89
N PHE A 48 -5.16 9.33 12.17
CA PHE A 48 -6.47 9.81 11.76
C PHE A 48 -7.54 8.74 11.96
N LYS A 49 -8.57 9.05 12.73
CA LYS A 49 -9.62 8.09 13.12
C LYS A 49 -10.34 7.44 11.92
N ILE A 50 -10.59 8.21 10.86
CA ILE A 50 -11.29 7.71 9.67
C ILE A 50 -10.37 6.93 8.71
N VAL A 51 -9.05 6.94 8.93
CA VAL A 51 -8.09 6.32 8.01
C VAL A 51 -7.69 4.94 8.53
N LYS A 52 -7.65 3.95 7.64
CA LYS A 52 -7.10 2.62 7.90
C LYS A 52 -5.99 2.31 6.91
N GLY A 53 -4.99 1.57 7.38
CA GLY A 53 -3.81 1.20 6.62
C GLY A 53 -4.04 -0.07 5.82
N CYS A 54 -3.41 -0.14 4.65
CA CYS A 54 -3.26 -1.38 3.92
C CYS A 54 -1.79 -1.58 3.57
N VAL A 55 -1.30 -2.80 3.74
CA VAL A 55 0.13 -3.12 3.62
C VAL A 55 0.36 -4.21 2.57
N GLY A 56 1.43 -4.09 1.79
CA GLY A 56 1.67 -5.01 0.69
C GLY A 56 2.86 -4.63 -0.18
N ILE A 57 3.06 -5.42 -1.24
CA ILE A 57 4.05 -5.17 -2.29
C ILE A 57 3.31 -5.19 -3.62
N HIS A 58 3.21 -4.01 -4.24
CA HIS A 58 2.56 -3.85 -5.53
C HIS A 58 3.35 -4.62 -6.60
N PRO A 59 2.71 -5.17 -7.66
CA PRO A 59 3.39 -5.92 -8.72
C PRO A 59 4.59 -5.19 -9.36
N TRP A 60 4.50 -3.87 -9.49
CA TRP A 60 5.61 -3.00 -9.94
C TRP A 60 6.88 -3.09 -9.10
N ARG A 61 6.75 -3.52 -7.84
CA ARG A 61 7.79 -3.60 -6.82
C ARG A 61 8.03 -5.04 -6.37
N ALA A 62 7.55 -6.04 -7.12
CA ALA A 62 7.74 -7.44 -6.78
C ALA A 62 9.22 -7.84 -6.69
N ASP A 63 10.12 -7.11 -7.37
CA ASP A 63 11.57 -7.24 -7.26
C ASP A 63 12.14 -6.85 -5.88
N THR A 64 11.34 -6.19 -5.03
CA THR A 64 11.69 -5.86 -3.64
C THR A 64 11.28 -6.95 -2.64
N TYR A 65 10.59 -8.00 -3.10
CA TYR A 65 10.21 -9.12 -2.26
C TYR A 65 11.44 -9.84 -1.69
N SER A 66 11.38 -10.16 -0.40
CA SER A 66 12.34 -10.99 0.31
C SER A 66 11.69 -11.54 1.58
N ASP A 67 12.27 -12.57 2.19
CA ASP A 67 11.79 -13.11 3.48
C ASP A 67 11.76 -12.04 4.57
N SER A 68 12.72 -11.11 4.55
CA SER A 68 12.77 -9.96 5.47
C SER A 68 11.60 -9.01 5.23
N ALA A 69 11.32 -8.66 3.97
CA ALA A 69 10.19 -7.81 3.63
C ALA A 69 8.85 -8.46 4.03
N LEU A 70 8.70 -9.76 3.79
CA LEU A 70 7.52 -10.52 4.20
C LEU A 70 7.37 -10.54 5.73
N SER A 71 8.45 -10.74 6.47
CA SER A 71 8.44 -10.69 7.93
C SER A 71 7.99 -9.32 8.44
N THR A 72 8.51 -8.23 7.87
CA THR A 72 8.09 -6.87 8.24
C THR A 72 6.62 -6.63 7.96
N LEU A 73 6.12 -7.02 6.77
CA LEU A 73 4.71 -6.87 6.42
C LEU A 73 3.80 -7.70 7.34
N ARG A 74 4.22 -8.89 7.77
CA ARG A 74 3.50 -9.70 8.76
C ARG A 74 3.39 -9.01 10.11
N GLU A 75 4.43 -8.30 10.55
CA GLU A 75 4.36 -7.52 11.79
C GLU A 75 3.45 -6.30 11.63
N LEU A 76 3.57 -5.54 10.53
CA LEU A 76 2.70 -4.40 10.25
C LEU A 76 1.22 -4.81 10.16
N ALA A 77 0.93 -5.97 9.58
CA ALA A 77 -0.44 -6.49 9.46
C ALA A 77 -1.11 -6.82 10.80
N LYS A 78 -0.36 -6.87 11.90
CA LYS A 78 -0.91 -7.06 13.26
C LYS A 78 -1.39 -5.75 13.90
N GLU A 79 -1.02 -4.61 13.35
CA GLU A 79 -1.42 -3.31 13.87
C GLU A 79 -2.94 -3.13 13.76
N PRO A 80 -3.62 -2.60 14.80
CA PRO A 80 -5.09 -2.52 14.82
C PRO A 80 -5.68 -1.61 13.75
N GLU A 81 -4.87 -0.70 13.20
CA GLU A 81 -5.25 0.22 12.15
C GLU A 81 -5.10 -0.37 10.74
N VAL A 82 -4.46 -1.54 10.61
CA VAL A 82 -4.30 -2.23 9.34
C VAL A 82 -5.45 -3.19 9.11
N VAL A 83 -6.18 -3.01 8.01
CA VAL A 83 -7.42 -3.75 7.74
C VAL A 83 -7.39 -4.57 6.46
N ALA A 84 -6.35 -4.40 5.64
CA ALA A 84 -6.21 -5.15 4.40
C ALA A 84 -4.74 -5.36 4.01
N ILE A 85 -4.50 -6.45 3.28
CA ILE A 85 -3.26 -6.66 2.54
C ILE A 85 -3.46 -6.05 1.15
N SER A 86 -2.77 -4.95 0.87
CA SER A 86 -2.88 -4.20 -0.37
C SER A 86 -1.68 -3.26 -0.53
N GLU A 87 -1.20 -3.00 -1.73
CA GLU A 87 -1.65 -3.60 -3.00
C GLU A 87 -0.81 -4.83 -3.33
N ILE A 88 -1.47 -5.91 -3.75
CA ILE A 88 -0.84 -7.14 -4.24
C ILE A 88 -1.60 -7.63 -5.48
N GLY A 89 -0.95 -8.34 -6.39
CA GLY A 89 -1.60 -8.85 -7.59
C GLY A 89 -0.62 -9.17 -8.71
N LEU A 90 -1.03 -8.92 -9.95
CA LEU A 90 -0.22 -9.05 -11.16
C LEU A 90 -0.45 -7.82 -12.04
N ASP A 91 0.61 -7.29 -12.64
CA ASP A 91 0.53 -6.19 -13.61
C ASP A 91 1.47 -6.46 -14.79
N TYR A 92 0.90 -6.46 -16.00
CA TYR A 92 1.58 -6.79 -17.26
C TYR A 92 1.60 -5.61 -18.24
N VAL A 93 1.27 -4.39 -17.79
CA VAL A 93 1.21 -3.19 -18.64
C VAL A 93 2.52 -2.39 -18.59
N GLY A 94 3.29 -2.53 -17.51
CA GLY A 94 4.54 -1.80 -17.26
C GLY A 94 4.70 -1.51 -15.78
N ARG A 95 5.64 -0.63 -15.42
CA ARG A 95 5.83 -0.21 -14.03
C ARG A 95 6.21 1.26 -13.92
N ARG A 96 6.20 1.74 -12.68
CA ARG A 96 6.78 3.05 -12.34
C ARG A 96 8.16 2.90 -11.75
N THR A 97 9.08 3.77 -12.17
CA THR A 97 10.40 3.91 -11.56
C THR A 97 10.28 4.49 -10.15
N PRO A 98 11.33 4.41 -9.32
CA PRO A 98 11.35 5.11 -8.03
C PRO A 98 11.10 6.63 -8.13
N GLN A 99 11.42 7.22 -9.29
CA GLN A 99 11.18 8.63 -9.63
C GLN A 99 9.75 8.89 -10.15
N TRP A 100 8.86 7.89 -10.09
CA TRP A 100 7.46 7.96 -10.55
C TRP A 100 7.26 8.10 -12.07
N GLU A 101 8.28 7.82 -12.86
CA GLU A 101 8.19 7.79 -14.33
C GLU A 101 7.65 6.45 -14.81
N PHE A 102 6.80 6.44 -15.83
CA PHE A 102 6.29 5.21 -16.41
C PHE A 102 7.34 4.59 -17.35
N THR A 103 7.42 3.27 -17.33
CA THR A 103 8.22 2.46 -18.25
C THR A 103 7.42 1.22 -18.65
N GLU A 104 7.59 0.79 -19.90
CA GLU A 104 6.99 -0.45 -20.43
C GLU A 104 7.71 -1.71 -19.89
N GLU A 105 8.81 -1.55 -19.17
CA GLU A 105 9.42 -2.64 -18.40
C GLU A 105 8.47 -3.10 -17.29
N TYR A 106 8.31 -4.41 -17.16
CA TYR A 106 7.63 -5.03 -16.03
C TYR A 106 8.60 -5.91 -15.25
N VAL A 107 8.30 -6.14 -13.97
CA VAL A 107 9.10 -7.08 -13.16
C VAL A 107 8.96 -8.46 -13.78
N ASP A 108 10.09 -9.19 -13.90
CA ASP A 108 10.16 -10.53 -14.46
C ASP A 108 8.97 -11.39 -13.99
N PRO A 109 8.17 -11.96 -14.92
CA PRO A 109 7.02 -12.78 -14.58
C PRO A 109 7.34 -13.93 -13.61
N ASP A 110 8.53 -14.51 -13.68
CA ASP A 110 8.96 -15.56 -12.77
C ASP A 110 9.20 -15.03 -11.35
N ILE A 111 9.69 -13.78 -11.20
CA ILE A 111 9.79 -13.12 -9.90
C ILE A 111 8.41 -12.83 -9.33
N GLN A 112 7.49 -12.28 -10.15
CA GLN A 112 6.11 -12.01 -9.72
C GLN A 112 5.42 -13.31 -9.27
N LYS A 113 5.62 -14.40 -10.02
CA LYS A 113 5.09 -15.73 -9.70
C LYS A 113 5.71 -16.30 -8.43
N THR A 114 7.03 -16.26 -8.28
CA THR A 114 7.73 -16.80 -7.11
C THR A 114 7.29 -16.10 -5.82
N ALA A 115 7.14 -14.77 -5.85
CA ALA A 115 6.63 -13.99 -4.73
C ALA A 115 5.20 -14.43 -4.32
N SER A 116 4.38 -14.90 -5.25
CA SER A 116 3.03 -15.40 -4.98
C SER A 116 2.96 -16.86 -4.47
N GLU A 117 3.96 -17.68 -4.81
CA GLU A 117 3.98 -19.12 -4.49
C GLU A 117 4.76 -19.45 -3.21
N SER A 118 5.52 -18.50 -2.68
CA SER A 118 6.31 -18.62 -1.44
C SER A 118 5.39 -18.78 -0.22
N ARG A 119 5.29 -20.01 0.31
CA ARG A 119 4.42 -20.39 1.45
C ARG A 119 5.05 -20.06 2.80
#